data_AF-A0A9E5LUR6-F1
#
_entry.id   AF-A0A9E5LUR6-F1
#
_cell.length_a   1.000
_cell.length_b   1.000
_cell.length_c   1.000
_cell.angle_alpha   90.00
_cell.angle_beta   90.00
_cell.angle_gamma   90.00
#
_symmetry.space_group_name_H-M   'P 1'
#
loop_
_entity.id
_entity.type
_entity.pdbx_description
1 polymer ?
#
loop_
_entity_poly.entity_id
_entity_poly.type
_entity_poly.pdbx_seq_one_letter_code
_entity_poly.pdbx_strand_id
1 'polypeptide(L)'
;MLSDCLDFPRRSPSPWSNPATWVGGVLPGVEDTVQIPSGITVTLNTNVECGGIVVEGVLNVQRTNRTLTCDYLLVQTTGAAFNVGSHANRFGQNFTLTLKGLSTETPPIDPMMASMMGGKFLGAHDGGTLSIHGKDRVEWTRLGASAAAGATSLTLSEPVDWMEGDSILVTSSRGDWNEAEMLTITSVSTDLKTVYFTTPMVYPHNGTQLTKTRAADGKSWTIDLRAEVGLLSRNVKIQGDAVSETSGYGGHTMVMDGGTALIEGVELYSVELA
;
A
#
# COMPACT_ATOMS: atom_id res chain seq x y z
N MET A 1 -2.39 -47.64 -29.97
CA MET A 1 -3.30 -46.50 -30.22
C MET A 1 -3.11 -45.54 -29.06
N LEU A 2 -2.25 -44.54 -29.26
CA LEU A 2 -2.06 -43.41 -28.36
C LEU A 2 -3.16 -42.41 -28.73
N SER A 3 -3.97 -41.98 -27.78
CA SER A 3 -4.84 -40.81 -27.93
C SER A 3 -4.41 -39.78 -26.91
N ASP A 4 -3.73 -38.78 -27.46
CA ASP A 4 -3.35 -37.48 -26.95
C ASP A 4 -4.21 -36.94 -25.79
N CYS A 5 -3.59 -36.86 -24.62
CA CYS A 5 -3.89 -35.78 -23.69
C CYS A 5 -3.37 -34.49 -24.34
N LEU A 6 -4.28 -33.64 -24.82
CA LEU A 6 -3.94 -32.27 -25.21
C LEU A 6 -3.54 -31.50 -23.96
N ASP A 7 -2.24 -31.50 -23.70
CA ASP A 7 -1.57 -30.62 -22.77
C ASP A 7 -1.77 -29.19 -23.29
N PHE A 8 -2.71 -28.44 -22.71
CA PHE A 8 -2.86 -27.02 -23.02
C PHE A 8 -1.54 -26.34 -22.63
N PRO A 9 -0.76 -25.78 -23.56
CA PRO A 9 0.48 -25.13 -23.19
C PRO A 9 0.12 -23.96 -22.27
N ARG A 10 0.57 -24.01 -21.02
CA ARG A 10 0.58 -22.84 -20.14
C ARG A 10 1.34 -21.73 -20.87
N ARG A 11 0.62 -20.80 -21.49
CA ARG A 11 1.22 -19.68 -22.21
C ARG A 11 1.99 -18.87 -21.17
N SER A 12 3.31 -18.80 -21.31
CA SER A 12 4.15 -18.00 -20.41
C SER A 12 3.60 -16.57 -20.31
N PRO A 13 3.67 -15.91 -19.14
CA PRO A 13 3.23 -14.54 -18.98
C PRO A 13 3.83 -13.62 -20.05
N SER A 14 2.98 -12.86 -20.74
CA SER A 14 3.40 -11.92 -21.78
C SER A 14 3.93 -10.62 -21.16
N PRO A 15 5.14 -10.14 -21.51
CA PRO A 15 5.65 -8.88 -21.00
C PRO A 15 4.83 -7.69 -21.50
N TRP A 16 4.52 -6.72 -20.63
CA TRP A 16 3.84 -5.47 -21.00
C TRP A 16 4.59 -4.73 -22.11
N SER A 17 5.93 -4.71 -22.04
CA SER A 17 6.77 -4.00 -23.01
C SER A 17 6.87 -4.67 -24.38
N ASN A 18 6.24 -5.84 -24.59
CA ASN A 18 6.23 -6.52 -25.87
C ASN A 18 5.00 -6.07 -26.68
N PRO A 19 5.17 -5.43 -27.86
CA PRO A 19 4.03 -5.01 -28.67
C PRO A 19 3.10 -6.16 -29.08
N ALA A 20 3.62 -7.39 -29.23
CA ALA A 20 2.82 -8.58 -29.54
C ALA A 20 1.89 -9.03 -28.39
N THR A 21 2.03 -8.45 -27.20
CA THR A 21 1.08 -8.64 -26.09
C THR A 21 -0.26 -7.96 -26.37
N TRP A 22 -0.26 -6.90 -27.17
CA TRP A 22 -1.39 -6.01 -27.35
C TRP A 22 -2.04 -6.15 -28.72
N VAL A 23 -3.34 -5.87 -28.77
CA VAL A 23 -4.10 -5.85 -30.02
C VAL A 23 -3.49 -4.83 -30.97
N GLY A 24 -3.30 -5.21 -32.23
CA GLY A 24 -2.67 -4.35 -33.24
C GLY A 24 -1.14 -4.30 -33.19
N GLY A 25 -0.49 -4.96 -32.22
CA GLY A 25 0.97 -5.03 -32.17
C GLY A 25 1.63 -3.72 -31.75
N VAL A 26 0.94 -2.89 -30.97
CA VAL A 26 1.39 -1.56 -30.52
C VAL A 26 1.21 -1.46 -29.01
N LEU A 27 2.16 -0.85 -28.30
CA LEU A 27 2.06 -0.62 -26.87
C LEU A 27 0.96 0.42 -26.57
N PRO A 28 0.17 0.24 -25.49
CA PRO A 28 -0.77 1.26 -25.04
C PRO A 28 -0.08 2.59 -24.77
N GLY A 29 -0.67 3.67 -25.24
CA GLY A 29 -0.28 5.04 -24.95
C GLY A 29 -0.79 5.54 -23.59
N VAL A 30 -0.39 6.76 -23.25
CA VAL A 30 -0.60 7.44 -21.95
C VAL A 30 -2.07 7.65 -21.59
N GLU A 31 -2.97 7.65 -22.57
CA GLU A 31 -4.41 7.87 -22.41
C GLU A 31 -5.24 6.67 -22.91
N ASP A 32 -4.57 5.59 -23.33
CA ASP A 32 -5.27 4.41 -23.85
C ASP A 32 -5.83 3.57 -22.70
N THR A 33 -7.04 3.04 -22.90
CA THR A 33 -7.60 2.02 -22.02
C THR A 33 -7.11 0.63 -22.44
N VAL A 34 -6.60 -0.11 -21.47
CA VAL A 34 -6.00 -1.43 -21.63
C VAL A 34 -6.96 -2.50 -21.12
N GLN A 35 -7.19 -3.55 -21.89
CA GLN A 35 -7.94 -4.72 -21.46
C GLN A 35 -7.03 -5.96 -21.47
N ILE A 36 -6.96 -6.66 -20.33
CA ILE A 36 -6.29 -7.95 -20.19
C ILE A 36 -7.38 -9.02 -20.13
N PRO A 37 -7.67 -9.73 -21.24
CA PRO A 37 -8.81 -10.64 -21.29
C PRO A 37 -8.56 -11.93 -20.51
N SER A 38 -9.65 -12.65 -20.20
CA SER A 38 -9.59 -13.94 -19.51
C SER A 38 -8.66 -14.93 -20.22
N GLY A 39 -7.92 -15.72 -19.41
CA GLY A 39 -6.90 -16.65 -19.89
C GLY A 39 -5.58 -16.02 -20.32
N ILE A 40 -5.46 -14.69 -20.32
CA ILE A 40 -4.20 -13.98 -20.59
C ILE A 40 -3.54 -13.53 -19.29
N THR A 41 -2.23 -13.73 -19.19
CA THR A 41 -1.41 -13.20 -18.10
C THR A 41 -0.40 -12.22 -18.67
N VAL A 42 -0.39 -11.00 -18.14
CA VAL A 42 0.57 -9.94 -18.47
C VAL A 42 1.49 -9.69 -17.29
N THR A 43 2.77 -9.46 -17.57
CA THR A 43 3.76 -9.01 -16.58
C THR A 43 4.12 -7.55 -16.82
N LEU A 44 3.85 -6.68 -15.84
CA LEU A 44 4.33 -5.30 -15.82
C LEU A 44 5.86 -5.29 -15.61
N ASN A 45 6.58 -5.33 -16.73
CA ASN A 45 8.04 -5.44 -16.78
C ASN A 45 8.74 -4.13 -17.20
N THR A 46 8.01 -3.02 -17.19
CA THR A 46 8.51 -1.65 -17.40
C THR A 46 7.65 -0.70 -16.58
N ASN A 47 8.12 0.52 -16.36
CA ASN A 47 7.26 1.59 -15.87
C ASN A 47 6.25 1.96 -16.95
N VAL A 48 5.00 2.15 -16.56
CA VAL A 48 3.88 2.38 -17.48
C VAL A 48 3.06 3.56 -17.03
N GLU A 49 2.61 4.33 -18.01
CA GLU A 49 1.50 5.26 -17.87
C GLU A 49 0.49 4.96 -18.98
N CYS A 50 -0.79 4.90 -18.61
CA CYS A 50 -1.92 4.67 -19.52
C CYS A 50 -3.19 5.34 -18.98
N GLY A 51 -4.28 5.32 -19.75
CA GLY A 51 -5.57 5.88 -19.31
C GLY A 51 -6.24 4.96 -18.29
N GLY A 52 -6.71 3.78 -18.71
CA GLY A 52 -7.41 2.85 -17.81
C GLY A 52 -6.91 1.42 -17.95
N ILE A 53 -7.13 0.58 -16.94
CA ILE A 53 -6.82 -0.86 -17.02
C ILE A 53 -8.02 -1.67 -16.55
N VAL A 54 -8.51 -2.55 -17.40
CA VAL A 54 -9.50 -3.59 -17.06
C VAL A 54 -8.82 -4.96 -17.12
N VAL A 55 -8.80 -5.67 -15.99
CA VAL A 55 -8.15 -6.97 -15.82
C VAL A 55 -9.21 -8.05 -15.66
N GLU A 56 -9.39 -8.86 -16.70
CA GLU A 56 -10.24 -10.07 -16.73
C GLU A 56 -9.41 -11.37 -16.77
N GLY A 57 -8.11 -11.25 -17.05
CA GLY A 57 -7.08 -12.25 -16.87
C GLY A 57 -6.21 -11.94 -15.65
N VAL A 58 -4.88 -11.95 -15.80
CA VAL A 58 -3.97 -11.69 -14.67
C VAL A 58 -2.94 -10.63 -15.03
N LEU A 59 -2.76 -9.64 -14.15
CA LEU A 59 -1.69 -8.65 -14.20
C LEU A 59 -0.72 -8.86 -13.04
N ASN A 60 0.53 -9.23 -13.35
CA ASN A 60 1.59 -9.42 -12.36
C ASN A 60 2.61 -8.28 -12.42
N VAL A 61 3.03 -7.76 -11.28
CA VAL A 61 4.16 -6.82 -11.21
C VAL A 61 5.49 -7.58 -11.18
N GLN A 62 6.42 -7.25 -12.10
CA GLN A 62 7.76 -7.82 -12.09
C GLN A 62 8.49 -7.48 -10.77
N ARG A 63 9.27 -8.43 -10.23
CA ARG A 63 10.06 -8.31 -8.99
C ARG A 63 11.27 -7.36 -9.12
N THR A 64 10.99 -6.11 -9.44
CA THR A 64 11.91 -5.00 -9.68
C THR A 64 11.22 -3.71 -9.27
N ASN A 65 11.95 -2.62 -9.04
CA ASN A 65 11.30 -1.32 -8.79
C ASN A 65 10.46 -0.92 -9.99
N ARG A 66 9.15 -0.75 -9.81
CA ARG A 66 8.17 -0.47 -10.87
C ARG A 66 7.23 0.67 -10.47
N THR A 67 6.77 1.41 -11.47
CA THR A 67 5.67 2.37 -11.32
C THR A 67 4.58 2.07 -12.33
N LEU A 68 3.33 2.27 -11.91
CA LEU A 68 2.16 2.22 -12.78
C LEU A 68 1.34 3.47 -12.52
N THR A 69 1.08 4.25 -13.57
CA THR A 69 0.19 5.40 -13.53
C THR A 69 -1.01 5.14 -14.44
N CYS A 70 -2.21 5.26 -13.90
CA CYS A 70 -3.45 5.14 -14.66
C CYS A 70 -4.58 5.93 -13.98
N ASP A 71 -5.64 6.22 -14.69
CA ASP A 71 -6.85 6.84 -14.16
C ASP A 71 -7.58 5.87 -13.22
N TYR A 72 -7.71 4.62 -13.67
CA TYR A 72 -8.32 3.54 -12.90
C TYR A 72 -7.73 2.17 -13.25
N LEU A 73 -7.82 1.24 -12.29
CA LEU A 73 -7.51 -0.18 -12.47
C LEU A 73 -8.67 -1.02 -11.90
N LEU A 74 -9.41 -1.70 -12.77
CA LEU A 74 -10.52 -2.57 -12.41
C LEU A 74 -10.14 -4.03 -12.64
N VAL A 75 -10.25 -4.87 -11.61
CA VAL A 75 -10.14 -6.33 -11.73
C VAL A 75 -11.52 -6.95 -11.65
N GLN A 76 -11.92 -7.70 -12.66
CA GLN A 76 -13.26 -8.27 -12.74
C GLN A 76 -13.26 -9.66 -13.37
N THR A 77 -14.33 -10.43 -13.19
CA THR A 77 -14.45 -11.83 -13.60
C THR A 77 -13.74 -12.80 -12.67
N THR A 78 -14.38 -13.95 -12.44
CA THR A 78 -13.81 -15.06 -11.66
C THR A 78 -12.47 -15.51 -12.24
N GLY A 79 -11.45 -15.56 -11.39
CA GLY A 79 -10.09 -15.95 -11.76
C GLY A 79 -9.21 -14.80 -12.24
N ALA A 80 -9.75 -13.59 -12.34
CA ALA A 80 -8.95 -12.41 -12.63
C ALA A 80 -8.20 -11.91 -11.39
N ALA A 81 -6.97 -11.45 -11.59
CA ALA A 81 -6.14 -10.99 -10.48
C ALA A 81 -5.16 -9.87 -10.85
N PHE A 82 -5.02 -8.90 -9.95
CA PHE A 82 -3.86 -7.99 -9.93
C PHE A 82 -2.94 -8.37 -8.78
N ASN A 83 -1.71 -8.76 -9.11
CA ASN A 83 -0.75 -9.31 -8.15
C ASN A 83 0.49 -8.41 -8.00
N VAL A 84 0.72 -7.94 -6.78
CA VAL A 84 1.95 -7.29 -6.34
C VAL A 84 2.51 -8.11 -5.18
N GLY A 85 3.44 -9.01 -5.49
CA GLY A 85 3.88 -9.97 -4.48
C GLY A 85 2.85 -11.07 -4.25
N SER A 86 3.00 -11.79 -3.14
CA SER A 86 1.99 -12.73 -2.62
C SER A 86 2.14 -12.87 -1.11
N HIS A 87 1.16 -13.51 -0.47
CA HIS A 87 1.25 -13.74 0.98
C HIS A 87 2.54 -14.48 1.37
N ALA A 88 2.84 -15.59 0.68
CA ALA A 88 4.03 -16.40 0.95
C ALA A 88 5.35 -15.78 0.43
N ASN A 89 5.28 -14.80 -0.48
CA ASN A 89 6.46 -14.18 -1.08
C ASN A 89 6.23 -12.67 -1.28
N ARG A 90 6.47 -11.92 -0.21
CA ARG A 90 6.31 -10.45 -0.17
C ARG A 90 7.02 -9.75 -1.31
N PHE A 91 6.45 -8.65 -1.80
CA PHE A 91 7.11 -7.78 -2.75
C PHE A 91 8.22 -7.02 -2.02
N GLY A 92 9.49 -7.36 -2.29
CA GLY A 92 10.65 -6.77 -1.61
C GLY A 92 11.22 -5.51 -2.28
N GLN A 93 10.73 -5.18 -3.49
CA GLN A 93 11.15 -4.00 -4.26
C GLN A 93 10.15 -2.86 -4.06
N ASN A 94 10.40 -1.69 -4.65
CA ASN A 94 9.44 -0.59 -4.58
C ASN A 94 8.41 -0.68 -5.70
N PHE A 95 7.12 -0.57 -5.36
CA PHE A 95 6.04 -0.45 -6.33
C PHE A 95 5.15 0.72 -5.97
N THR A 96 4.88 1.59 -6.95
CA THR A 96 3.94 2.70 -6.78
C THR A 96 2.88 2.62 -7.86
N LEU A 97 1.63 2.50 -7.44
CA LEU A 97 0.44 2.74 -8.26
C LEU A 97 -0.04 4.18 -8.03
N THR A 98 -0.04 4.99 -9.07
CA THR A 98 -0.57 6.35 -9.05
C THR A 98 -1.89 6.41 -9.81
N LEU A 99 -2.95 6.79 -9.13
CA LEU A 99 -4.26 7.06 -9.70
C LEU A 99 -4.36 8.54 -10.09
N LYS A 100 -4.38 8.83 -11.39
CA LYS A 100 -4.44 10.20 -11.96
C LYS A 100 -5.85 10.55 -12.46
N GLY A 101 -6.09 11.82 -12.78
CA GLY A 101 -7.35 12.29 -13.36
C GLY A 101 -8.01 13.42 -12.59
N LEU A 102 -9.25 13.76 -12.92
CA LEU A 102 -10.02 14.85 -12.31
C LEU A 102 -11.39 14.37 -11.81
N SER A 103 -12.01 15.12 -10.90
CA SER A 103 -13.35 14.79 -10.38
C SER A 103 -14.47 14.89 -11.43
N THR A 104 -14.18 15.54 -12.55
CA THR A 104 -15.09 15.68 -13.70
C THR A 104 -14.95 14.57 -14.73
N GLU A 105 -13.95 13.71 -14.60
CA GLU A 105 -13.70 12.63 -15.55
C GLU A 105 -14.53 11.40 -15.21
N THR A 106 -14.99 10.70 -16.26
CA THR A 106 -15.78 9.48 -16.13
C THR A 106 -15.08 8.36 -16.89
N PRO A 107 -14.78 7.23 -16.24
CA PRO A 107 -14.10 6.10 -16.88
C PRO A 107 -14.96 5.55 -18.04
N PRO A 108 -14.36 5.17 -19.17
CA PRO A 108 -15.06 4.58 -20.31
C PRO A 108 -15.40 3.09 -20.07
N ILE A 109 -15.95 2.77 -18.90
CA ILE A 109 -16.48 1.45 -18.51
C ILE A 109 -18.01 1.46 -18.55
N ASP A 110 -18.64 0.36 -18.15
CA ASP A 110 -20.10 0.31 -18.01
C ASP A 110 -20.61 1.53 -17.20
N PRO A 111 -21.60 2.29 -17.70
CA PRO A 111 -22.03 3.53 -17.05
C PRO A 111 -22.53 3.37 -15.61
N MET A 112 -23.13 2.23 -15.28
CA MET A 112 -23.55 1.94 -13.91
C MET A 112 -22.32 1.74 -13.01
N MET A 113 -21.32 0.99 -13.49
CA MET A 113 -20.05 0.83 -12.79
C MET A 113 -19.28 2.13 -12.65
N ALA A 114 -19.19 2.94 -13.70
CA ALA A 114 -18.55 4.26 -13.66
C ALA A 114 -19.23 5.18 -12.62
N SER A 115 -20.56 5.14 -12.53
CA SER A 115 -21.31 5.90 -11.53
C SER A 115 -21.11 5.41 -10.10
N MET A 116 -20.82 4.12 -9.89
CA MET A 116 -20.61 3.54 -8.56
C MET A 116 -19.16 3.68 -8.09
N MET A 117 -18.19 3.47 -8.99
CA MET A 117 -16.75 3.46 -8.71
C MET A 117 -16.09 4.85 -8.85
N GLY A 118 -16.77 5.84 -9.44
CA GLY A 118 -16.18 7.16 -9.67
C GLY A 118 -15.02 7.16 -10.67
N GLY A 119 -14.26 8.26 -10.70
CA GLY A 119 -13.25 8.52 -11.75
C GLY A 119 -11.83 8.07 -11.46
N LYS A 120 -11.46 7.91 -10.18
CA LYS A 120 -10.10 7.53 -9.74
C LYS A 120 -10.14 6.37 -8.78
N PHE A 121 -9.93 5.14 -9.27
CA PHE A 121 -10.10 3.98 -8.40
C PHE A 121 -9.17 2.81 -8.71
N LEU A 122 -8.89 2.04 -7.65
CA LEU A 122 -8.44 0.66 -7.71
C LEU A 122 -9.61 -0.24 -7.29
N GLY A 123 -10.07 -1.12 -8.16
CA GLY A 123 -11.34 -1.82 -8.01
C GLY A 123 -11.24 -3.33 -8.15
N ALA A 124 -12.05 -4.05 -7.38
CA ALA A 124 -12.38 -5.44 -7.65
C ALA A 124 -13.90 -5.67 -7.64
N HIS A 125 -14.38 -6.47 -8.59
CA HIS A 125 -15.81 -6.79 -8.77
C HIS A 125 -15.97 -8.19 -9.40
N ASP A 126 -17.14 -8.84 -9.26
CA ASP A 126 -17.53 -10.04 -10.02
C ASP A 126 -16.49 -11.17 -10.05
N GLY A 127 -15.91 -11.50 -8.88
CA GLY A 127 -14.90 -12.55 -8.73
C GLY A 127 -13.44 -12.11 -8.98
N GLY A 128 -13.22 -10.83 -9.30
CA GLY A 128 -11.89 -10.24 -9.43
C GLY A 128 -11.16 -10.13 -8.09
N THR A 129 -9.83 -10.31 -8.10
CA THR A 129 -9.00 -10.29 -6.89
C THR A 129 -7.88 -9.25 -6.94
N LEU A 130 -7.81 -8.40 -5.92
CA LEU A 130 -6.61 -7.59 -5.62
C LEU A 130 -5.73 -8.38 -4.64
N SER A 131 -4.51 -8.73 -5.02
CA SER A 131 -3.53 -9.40 -4.14
C SER A 131 -2.25 -8.57 -4.08
N ILE A 132 -2.10 -7.77 -3.02
CA ILE A 132 -1.08 -6.75 -2.90
C ILE A 132 -0.37 -6.93 -1.55
N HIS A 133 0.87 -7.40 -1.60
CA HIS A 133 1.63 -7.82 -0.42
C HIS A 133 3.02 -7.17 -0.44
N GLY A 134 3.18 -6.09 0.33
CA GLY A 134 4.45 -5.42 0.56
C GLY A 134 5.35 -6.17 1.55
N LYS A 135 6.51 -5.60 1.87
CA LYS A 135 7.48 -6.21 2.79
C LYS A 135 6.90 -6.24 4.21
N ASP A 136 7.13 -7.34 4.94
CA ASP A 136 6.85 -7.38 6.38
C ASP A 136 7.81 -6.42 7.10
N ARG A 137 7.26 -5.57 7.97
CA ARG A 137 8.00 -4.59 8.78
C ARG A 137 7.49 -4.64 10.20
N VAL A 138 8.28 -4.16 11.16
CA VAL A 138 7.74 -3.83 12.49
C VAL A 138 6.82 -2.63 12.32
N GLU A 139 5.52 -2.82 12.50
CA GLU A 139 4.54 -1.76 12.19
C GLU A 139 4.33 -0.81 13.35
N TRP A 140 4.39 -1.35 14.56
CA TRP A 140 4.13 -0.65 15.81
C TRP A 140 5.12 -1.11 16.86
N THR A 141 5.58 -0.16 17.66
CA THR A 141 6.27 -0.40 18.92
C THR A 141 5.84 0.67 19.93
N ARG A 142 6.49 0.70 21.09
CA ARG A 142 6.33 1.72 22.13
C ARG A 142 7.65 2.39 22.43
N LEU A 143 7.58 3.59 22.98
CA LEU A 143 8.75 4.24 23.54
C LEU A 143 9.42 3.35 24.60
N GLY A 144 10.74 3.25 24.57
CA GLY A 144 11.56 2.64 25.61
C GLY A 144 11.94 3.61 26.73
N ALA A 145 11.86 4.92 26.46
CA ALA A 145 12.09 6.00 27.42
C ALA A 145 11.26 7.23 27.04
N SER A 146 10.92 8.08 28.01
CA SER A 146 10.20 9.32 27.74
C SER A 146 11.03 10.27 26.87
N ALA A 147 10.37 10.95 25.93
CA ALA A 147 10.96 11.99 25.10
C ALA A 147 10.45 13.37 25.55
N ALA A 148 11.33 14.36 25.62
CA ALA A 148 10.96 15.73 25.91
C ALA A 148 10.64 16.50 24.62
N ALA A 149 9.86 17.58 24.72
CA ALA A 149 9.79 18.56 23.63
C ALA A 149 11.21 19.06 23.28
N GLY A 150 11.46 19.24 21.99
CA GLY A 150 12.77 19.58 21.46
C GLY A 150 13.72 18.40 21.27
N ALA A 151 13.34 17.17 21.66
CA ALA A 151 14.13 15.98 21.35
C ALA A 151 14.26 15.78 19.83
N THR A 152 15.38 15.23 19.40
CA THR A 152 15.69 14.89 17.99
C THR A 152 15.96 13.39 17.81
N SER A 153 15.57 12.60 18.81
CA SER A 153 15.66 11.14 18.78
C SER A 153 14.62 10.52 19.70
N LEU A 154 14.24 9.28 19.40
CA LEU A 154 13.36 8.45 20.22
C LEU A 154 14.03 7.12 20.53
N THR A 155 14.00 6.72 21.79
CA THR A 155 14.33 5.35 22.20
C THR A 155 13.05 4.51 22.17
N LEU A 156 13.11 3.39 21.47
CA LEU A 156 12.05 2.39 21.29
C LEU A 156 12.29 1.21 22.23
N SER A 157 11.21 0.49 22.55
CA SER A 157 11.29 -0.61 23.50
C SER A 157 11.86 -1.91 22.92
N GLU A 158 11.74 -2.09 21.61
CA GLU A 158 12.22 -3.24 20.87
C GLU A 158 12.94 -2.79 19.59
N PRO A 159 13.83 -3.63 19.02
CA PRO A 159 14.51 -3.29 17.78
C PRO A 159 13.53 -3.27 16.60
N VAL A 160 13.70 -2.31 15.69
CA VAL A 160 12.87 -2.16 14.49
C VAL A 160 13.69 -2.35 13.22
N ASP A 161 13.03 -2.64 12.10
CA ASP A 161 13.68 -2.72 10.79
C ASP A 161 13.53 -1.42 9.97
N TRP A 162 13.27 -0.30 10.65
CA TRP A 162 13.10 1.04 10.07
C TRP A 162 14.40 1.60 9.52
N MET A 163 14.31 2.52 8.56
CA MET A 163 15.47 3.10 7.87
C MET A 163 15.35 4.60 7.64
N GLU A 164 16.44 5.23 7.22
CA GLU A 164 16.45 6.63 6.78
C GLU A 164 15.39 6.86 5.68
N GLY A 165 14.65 7.95 5.80
CA GLY A 165 13.55 8.34 4.92
C GLY A 165 12.18 7.79 5.32
N ASP A 166 12.12 6.78 6.18
CA ASP A 166 10.83 6.27 6.70
C ASP A 166 10.13 7.34 7.53
N SER A 167 8.81 7.46 7.35
CA SER A 167 7.95 8.30 8.16
C SER A 167 7.33 7.50 9.30
N ILE A 168 7.34 8.08 10.50
CA ILE A 168 6.79 7.49 11.71
C ILE A 168 5.76 8.43 12.35
N LEU A 169 4.77 7.84 13.01
CA LEU A 169 3.82 8.51 13.88
C LEU A 169 4.16 8.23 15.32
N VAL A 170 4.21 9.26 16.15
CA VAL A 170 4.22 9.14 17.61
C VAL A 170 2.85 9.54 18.13
N THR A 171 2.17 8.63 18.82
CA THR A 171 0.83 8.90 19.35
C THR A 171 0.87 9.86 20.54
N SER A 172 -0.16 10.69 20.68
CA SER A 172 -0.38 11.46 21.91
C SER A 172 -0.37 10.55 23.15
N SER A 173 0.33 10.96 24.21
CA SER A 173 0.44 10.20 25.46
C SER A 173 0.01 11.00 26.70
N ARG A 174 -0.76 12.08 26.47
CA ARG A 174 -1.36 12.94 27.49
C ARG A 174 -2.83 13.21 27.12
N GLY A 175 -3.46 14.18 27.79
CA GLY A 175 -4.89 14.44 27.66
C GLY A 175 -5.33 15.11 26.36
N ASP A 176 -4.40 15.62 25.54
CA ASP A 176 -4.71 16.27 24.27
C ASP A 176 -4.31 15.36 23.09
N TRP A 177 -5.30 14.96 22.30
CA TRP A 177 -5.11 14.09 21.14
C TRP A 177 -4.34 14.78 20.00
N ASN A 178 -4.27 16.11 19.97
CA ASN A 178 -3.55 16.87 18.96
C ASN A 178 -2.02 16.89 19.19
N GLU A 179 -1.54 16.22 20.25
CA GLU A 179 -0.11 16.07 20.52
C GLU A 179 0.55 14.92 19.75
N ALA A 180 -0.19 14.21 18.89
CA ALA A 180 0.41 13.24 17.99
C ALA A 180 1.26 13.96 16.92
N GLU A 181 2.40 13.38 16.57
CA GLU A 181 3.33 14.02 15.64
C GLU A 181 3.94 13.01 14.65
N MET A 182 4.17 13.48 13.43
CA MET A 182 4.78 12.70 12.36
C MET A 182 6.20 13.18 12.14
N LEU A 183 7.15 12.23 12.07
CA LEU A 183 8.58 12.50 11.95
C LEU A 183 9.16 11.71 10.78
N THR A 184 10.24 12.21 10.19
CA THR A 184 11.00 11.50 9.16
C THR A 184 12.35 11.08 9.71
N ILE A 185 12.64 9.79 9.67
CA ILE A 185 13.88 9.21 10.20
C ILE A 185 15.06 9.65 9.32
N THR A 186 16.13 10.11 9.94
CA THR A 186 17.41 10.40 9.27
C THR A 186 18.44 9.30 9.50
N SER A 187 18.35 8.56 10.60
CA SER A 187 19.17 7.37 10.85
C SER A 187 18.60 6.53 11.99
N VAL A 188 19.10 5.30 12.12
CA VAL A 188 18.76 4.37 13.21
C VAL A 188 20.05 3.86 13.86
N SER A 189 20.04 3.71 15.18
CA SER A 189 21.16 3.17 15.94
C SER A 189 21.48 1.72 15.55
N THR A 190 22.69 1.27 15.88
CA THR A 190 23.17 -0.09 15.57
C THR A 190 22.39 -1.19 16.28
N ASP A 191 21.83 -0.91 17.46
CA ASP A 191 20.95 -1.82 18.20
C ASP A 191 19.49 -1.77 17.72
N LEU A 192 19.20 -0.94 16.71
CA LEU A 192 17.90 -0.76 16.08
C LEU A 192 16.80 -0.24 17.01
N LYS A 193 17.17 0.33 18.16
CA LYS A 193 16.22 0.82 19.18
C LYS A 193 16.16 2.33 19.28
N THR A 194 17.01 3.08 18.59
CA THR A 194 16.98 4.54 18.63
C THR A 194 16.87 5.08 17.22
N VAL A 195 15.86 5.90 16.98
CA VAL A 195 15.66 6.59 15.70
C VAL A 195 16.00 8.06 15.88
N TYR A 196 16.65 8.64 14.87
CA TYR A 196 17.07 10.04 14.84
C TYR A 196 16.32 10.79 13.76
N PHE A 197 16.10 12.08 13.98
CA PHE A 197 15.43 12.98 13.04
C PHE A 197 15.91 14.41 13.27
N THR A 198 15.78 15.27 12.27
CA THR A 198 16.28 16.66 12.34
C THR A 198 15.23 17.66 12.85
N THR A 199 13.95 17.38 12.62
CA THR A 199 12.84 18.22 13.11
C THR A 199 12.62 17.95 14.60
N PRO A 200 12.87 18.92 15.50
CA PRO A 200 12.67 18.69 16.93
C PRO A 200 11.21 18.41 17.26
N MET A 201 10.97 17.47 18.18
CA MET A 201 9.62 17.15 18.64
C MET A 201 8.92 18.37 19.24
N VAL A 202 7.65 18.56 18.93
CA VAL A 202 6.89 19.71 19.46
C VAL A 202 6.39 19.41 20.87
N TYR A 203 6.03 18.15 21.14
CA TYR A 203 5.43 17.72 22.39
C TYR A 203 6.31 16.69 23.11
N PRO A 204 6.32 16.65 24.44
CA PRO A 204 6.88 15.52 25.17
C PRO A 204 5.96 14.30 25.07
N HIS A 205 6.57 13.12 25.07
CA HIS A 205 5.89 11.83 25.00
C HIS A 205 6.34 10.91 26.12
N ASN A 206 5.38 10.19 26.72
CA ASN A 206 5.60 9.33 27.87
C ASN A 206 6.21 7.99 27.44
N GLY A 207 7.28 7.56 28.10
CA GLY A 207 7.89 6.24 27.91
C GLY A 207 7.95 5.42 29.20
N THR A 208 7.03 5.65 30.13
CA THR A 208 6.98 4.99 31.44
C THR A 208 5.90 3.92 31.53
N GLN A 209 6.20 2.85 32.27
CA GLN A 209 5.21 1.89 32.76
C GLN A 209 5.06 2.08 34.26
N LEU A 210 3.84 1.93 34.77
CA LEU A 210 3.52 2.18 36.17
C LEU A 210 2.93 0.93 36.81
N THR A 211 3.70 0.32 37.71
CA THR A 211 3.22 -0.82 38.51
C THR A 211 2.48 -0.32 39.74
N LYS A 212 1.21 -0.72 39.87
CA LYS A 212 0.39 -0.48 41.06
C LYS A 212 0.27 -1.77 41.85
N THR A 213 0.41 -1.68 43.16
CA THR A 213 0.16 -2.80 44.08
C THR A 213 -0.92 -2.39 45.06
N ARG A 214 -1.99 -3.19 45.14
CA ARG A 214 -3.09 -2.96 46.07
C ARG A 214 -2.70 -3.44 47.46
N ALA A 215 -2.73 -2.54 48.44
CA ALA A 215 -2.32 -2.83 49.82
C ALA A 215 -3.17 -3.92 50.51
N ALA A 216 -4.46 -4.03 50.14
CA ALA A 216 -5.40 -4.93 50.81
C ALA A 216 -5.11 -6.43 50.58
N ASP A 217 -4.60 -6.82 49.41
CA ASP A 217 -4.39 -8.22 49.03
C ASP A 217 -3.08 -8.47 48.28
N GLY A 218 -2.20 -7.47 48.21
CA GLY A 218 -0.89 -7.56 47.57
C GLY A 218 -0.93 -7.73 46.06
N LYS A 219 -2.10 -7.62 45.40
CA LYS A 219 -2.20 -7.80 43.95
C LYS A 219 -1.55 -6.64 43.22
N SER A 220 -0.71 -6.97 42.24
CA SER A 220 -0.02 -6.00 41.40
C SER A 220 -0.50 -6.06 39.95
N TRP A 221 -0.51 -4.91 39.27
CA TRP A 221 -0.71 -4.80 37.84
C TRP A 221 0.16 -3.68 37.27
N THR A 222 0.56 -3.82 36.01
CA THR A 222 1.34 -2.83 35.28
C THR A 222 0.43 -2.09 34.32
N ILE A 223 0.45 -0.77 34.41
CA ILE A 223 -0.23 0.14 33.49
C ILE A 223 0.84 0.61 32.50
N ASP A 224 0.68 0.27 31.23
CA ASP A 224 1.58 0.74 30.19
C ASP A 224 1.11 2.11 29.68
N LEU A 225 1.88 3.16 29.97
CA LEU A 225 1.58 4.55 29.59
C LEU A 225 2.48 5.03 28.45
N ARG A 226 3.24 4.12 27.84
CA ARG A 226 4.21 4.45 26.81
C ARG A 226 3.49 4.84 25.53
N ALA A 227 3.88 5.96 24.93
CA ALA A 227 3.41 6.35 23.62
C ALA A 227 3.75 5.25 22.61
N GLU A 228 2.80 4.96 21.73
CA GLU A 228 2.99 4.05 20.61
C GLU A 228 3.67 4.81 19.47
N VAL A 229 4.54 4.10 18.75
CA VAL A 229 5.25 4.63 17.59
C VAL A 229 4.97 3.69 16.42
N GLY A 230 4.38 4.22 15.36
CA GLY A 230 3.95 3.47 14.19
C GLY A 230 4.74 3.86 12.94
N LEU A 231 5.07 2.89 12.09
CA LEU A 231 5.65 3.11 10.77
C LEU A 231 4.54 3.40 9.74
N LEU A 232 4.62 4.55 9.08
CA LEU A 232 3.67 4.95 8.05
C LEU A 232 4.12 4.55 6.65
N SER A 233 5.44 4.55 6.40
CA SER A 233 6.00 4.28 5.08
C SER A 233 5.99 2.80 4.70
N ARG A 234 5.60 2.48 3.45
CA ARG A 234 5.70 1.12 2.89
C ARG A 234 6.34 1.15 1.51
N ASN A 235 6.95 0.02 1.12
CA ASN A 235 7.60 -0.12 -0.19
C ASN A 235 6.59 -0.30 -1.34
N VAL A 236 5.38 -0.78 -1.02
CA VAL A 236 4.26 -0.82 -1.95
C VAL A 236 3.30 0.30 -1.58
N LYS A 237 3.07 1.22 -2.53
CA LYS A 237 2.27 2.43 -2.33
C LYS A 237 1.18 2.53 -3.39
N ILE A 238 -0.03 2.86 -2.95
CA ILE A 238 -1.15 3.24 -3.79
C ILE A 238 -1.48 4.68 -3.44
N GLN A 239 -1.45 5.57 -4.44
CA GLN A 239 -1.60 7.00 -4.20
C GLN A 239 -2.42 7.71 -5.27
N GLY A 240 -2.99 8.85 -4.89
CA GLY A 240 -3.42 9.86 -5.85
C GLY A 240 -2.23 10.59 -6.49
N ASP A 241 -2.48 11.23 -7.63
CA ASP A 241 -1.54 12.15 -8.27
C ASP A 241 -1.33 13.45 -7.47
N ALA A 242 -0.35 14.27 -7.87
CA ALA A 242 -0.02 15.51 -7.16
C ALA A 242 -1.20 16.51 -7.10
N VAL A 243 -2.11 16.48 -8.06
CA VAL A 243 -3.32 17.32 -8.07
C VAL A 243 -4.29 16.93 -6.95
N SER A 244 -4.24 15.67 -6.49
CA SER A 244 -5.11 15.17 -5.41
C SER A 244 -4.95 15.94 -4.10
N GLU A 245 -3.73 16.35 -3.74
CA GLU A 245 -3.48 17.09 -2.49
C GLU A 245 -4.09 18.50 -2.47
N THR A 246 -4.15 19.14 -3.64
CA THR A 246 -4.68 20.51 -3.76
C THR A 246 -6.16 20.54 -4.07
N SER A 247 -6.66 19.57 -4.83
CA SER A 247 -8.08 19.46 -5.20
C SER A 247 -8.95 18.81 -4.13
N GLY A 248 -8.35 18.05 -3.20
CA GLY A 248 -9.08 17.22 -2.25
C GLY A 248 -9.75 16.01 -2.90
N TYR A 249 -9.44 15.72 -4.17
CA TYR A 249 -9.97 14.57 -4.92
C TYR A 249 -8.87 13.53 -5.13
N GLY A 250 -8.74 12.66 -4.13
CA GLY A 250 -7.83 11.51 -4.13
C GLY A 250 -8.36 10.33 -4.94
N GLY A 251 -7.51 9.32 -5.09
CA GLY A 251 -7.98 8.01 -5.54
C GLY A 251 -8.75 7.29 -4.44
N HIS A 252 -9.38 6.18 -4.74
CA HIS A 252 -9.88 5.28 -3.69
C HIS A 252 -9.74 3.82 -4.10
N THR A 253 -9.83 2.93 -3.12
CA THR A 253 -9.92 1.49 -3.37
C THR A 253 -11.31 1.01 -2.99
N MET A 254 -11.96 0.25 -3.88
CA MET A 254 -13.31 -0.27 -3.66
C MET A 254 -13.40 -1.74 -4.06
N VAL A 255 -13.98 -2.56 -3.18
CA VAL A 255 -14.24 -3.98 -3.42
C VAL A 255 -15.75 -4.17 -3.43
N MET A 256 -16.30 -4.36 -4.63
CA MET A 256 -17.73 -4.55 -4.84
C MET A 256 -18.15 -6.01 -4.74
N ASP A 257 -19.43 -6.28 -4.98
CA ASP A 257 -20.01 -7.62 -4.90
C ASP A 257 -19.20 -8.65 -5.70
N GLY A 258 -18.96 -9.81 -5.08
CA GLY A 258 -18.11 -10.88 -5.59
C GLY A 258 -16.60 -10.56 -5.67
N GLY A 259 -16.16 -9.33 -5.45
CA GLY A 259 -14.74 -8.95 -5.44
C GLY A 259 -14.01 -9.43 -4.19
N THR A 260 -12.68 -9.53 -4.26
CA THR A 260 -11.82 -9.86 -3.11
C THR A 260 -10.59 -8.96 -3.07
N ALA A 261 -10.20 -8.52 -1.88
CA ALA A 261 -8.92 -7.84 -1.67
C ALA A 261 -8.13 -8.48 -0.53
N LEU A 262 -6.86 -8.75 -0.80
CA LEU A 262 -5.85 -9.25 0.13
C LEU A 262 -4.69 -8.23 0.11
N ILE A 263 -4.73 -7.28 1.04
CA ILE A 263 -3.80 -6.14 1.07
C ILE A 263 -3.01 -6.18 2.38
N GLU A 264 -1.70 -6.35 2.30
CA GLU A 264 -0.80 -6.49 3.46
C GLU A 264 0.47 -5.65 3.24
N GLY A 265 0.88 -4.85 4.23
CA GLY A 265 2.11 -4.06 4.15
C GLY A 265 2.12 -3.00 3.04
N VAL A 266 0.97 -2.38 2.76
CA VAL A 266 0.77 -1.38 1.69
C VAL A 266 0.48 -0.01 2.29
N GLU A 267 1.08 1.02 1.73
CA GLU A 267 0.81 2.43 2.05
C GLU A 267 -0.29 2.96 1.14
N LEU A 268 -1.29 3.60 1.75
CA LEU A 268 -2.36 4.33 1.08
C LEU A 268 -2.14 5.82 1.34
N TYR A 269 -1.95 6.61 0.29
CA TYR A 269 -1.61 8.04 0.42
C TYR A 269 -2.42 8.92 -0.52
N SER A 270 -3.09 9.95 0.01
CA SER A 270 -4.05 10.74 -0.77
C SER A 270 -5.09 9.87 -1.48
N VAL A 271 -5.51 8.81 -0.78
CA VAL A 271 -6.57 7.90 -1.21
C VAL A 271 -7.48 7.56 -0.02
N GLU A 272 -8.76 7.35 -0.30
CA GLU A 272 -9.76 6.87 0.67
C GLU A 272 -10.09 5.38 0.44
N LEU A 273 -10.49 4.64 1.48
CA LEU A 273 -11.06 3.30 1.32
C LEU A 273 -12.58 3.42 1.39
N ALA A 274 -13.28 2.98 0.35
CA ALA A 274 -14.73 3.09 0.22
C ALA A 274 -15.40 1.71 0.13
#